data_AF-A0A1A9BHS4-F1
#
_entry.id   AF-A0A1A9BHS4-F1
#
_cell.length_a   1.000
_cell.length_b   1.000
_cell.length_c   1.000
_cell.angle_alpha   90.00
_cell.angle_beta   90.00
_cell.angle_gamma   90.00
#
_symmetry.space_group_name_H-M   'P 1'
#
loop_
_entity.id
_entity.type
_entity.pdbx_description
1 polymer ?
#
loop_
_entity_poly.entity_id
_entity_poly.type
_entity_poly.pdbx_seq_one_letter_code
_entity_poly.pdbx_strand_id
1 'polypeptide(L)'
;MQIDPDGLAAAGASMRSAADDFSRRLAAFQVRLAGIGGIFGDDETGSLLAMAYEEASGFVFEALAEAADEVGLAGDDLTAMARSHEANEADTSELFHALARRLRG
;
A
#
# COMPACT_ATOMS: atom_id res chain seq x y z
N MET A 1 -6.67 20.68 16.99
CA MET A 1 -6.51 19.93 15.73
C MET A 1 -7.75 19.06 15.61
N GLN A 2 -8.57 19.25 14.59
CA GLN A 2 -9.76 18.44 14.36
C GLN A 2 -9.36 17.30 13.42
N ILE A 3 -9.52 16.05 13.86
CA ILE A 3 -9.28 14.88 13.02
C ILE A 3 -10.57 14.56 12.27
N ASP A 4 -10.44 14.16 11.01
CA ASP A 4 -11.51 13.70 10.13
C ASP A 4 -11.35 12.18 9.91
N PRO A 5 -12.01 11.34 10.74
CA PRO A 5 -11.89 9.88 10.63
C PRO A 5 -12.41 9.33 9.31
N ASP A 6 -13.50 9.91 8.78
CA ASP A 6 -14.08 9.53 7.49
C ASP A 6 -13.08 9.82 6.35
N GLY A 7 -12.45 10.99 6.39
CA GLY A 7 -11.40 11.38 5.46
C GLY A 7 -10.18 10.45 5.53
N LEU A 8 -9.74 10.07 6.74
CA LEU A 8 -8.64 9.13 6.95
C LEU A 8 -8.97 7.73 6.43
N ALA A 9 -10.17 7.22 6.72
CA ALA A 9 -10.62 5.91 6.25
C ALA A 9 -10.74 5.88 4.71
N ALA A 10 -11.28 6.93 4.11
CA ALA A 10 -11.40 7.06 2.66
C ALA A 10 -10.01 7.13 1.98
N ALA A 11 -9.09 7.92 2.54
CA ALA A 11 -7.71 8.01 2.04
C ALA A 11 -7.00 6.67 2.16
N GLY A 12 -7.12 6.00 3.31
CA GLY A 12 -6.54 4.68 3.55
C GLY A 12 -7.03 3.63 2.55
N ALA A 13 -8.34 3.54 2.34
CA ALA A 13 -8.93 2.64 1.36
C ALA A 13 -8.49 2.94 -0.08
N SER A 14 -8.38 4.22 -0.45
CA SER A 14 -7.90 4.63 -1.77
C SER A 14 -6.44 4.25 -1.99
N MET A 15 -5.57 4.46 -1.00
CA MET A 15 -4.15 4.11 -1.08
C MET A 15 -3.97 2.60 -1.20
N ARG A 16 -4.67 1.83 -0.37
CA ARG A 16 -4.64 0.36 -0.42
C ARG A 16 -5.11 -0.16 -1.78
N SER A 17 -6.24 0.36 -2.29
CA SER A 17 -6.74 -0.03 -3.61
C SER A 17 -5.78 0.33 -4.74
N ALA A 18 -5.08 1.46 -4.64
CA ALA A 18 -4.11 1.88 -5.66
C ALA A 18 -2.85 0.99 -5.63
N ALA A 19 -2.36 0.65 -4.43
CA ALA A 19 -1.27 -0.31 -4.26
C ALA A 19 -1.62 -1.69 -4.84
N ASP A 20 -2.81 -2.22 -4.51
CA ASP A 20 -3.28 -3.50 -5.02
C ASP A 20 -3.48 -3.51 -6.55
N ASP A 21 -3.96 -2.41 -7.14
CA ASP A 21 -4.05 -2.28 -8.60
C ASP A 21 -2.66 -2.21 -9.24
N PHE A 22 -1.75 -1.42 -8.69
CA PHE A 22 -0.40 -1.28 -9.20
C PHE A 22 0.35 -2.62 -9.18
N SER A 23 0.32 -3.34 -8.05
CA SER A 23 0.95 -4.65 -7.91
C SER A 23 0.41 -5.67 -8.91
N ARG A 24 -0.91 -5.69 -9.15
CA ARG A 24 -1.52 -6.55 -10.19
C ARG A 24 -1.03 -6.18 -11.59
N ARG A 25 -0.92 -4.90 -11.90
CA ARG A 25 -0.46 -4.41 -13.22
C ARG A 25 1.02 -4.65 -13.43
N LEU A 26 1.83 -4.53 -12.37
CA LEU A 26 3.25 -4.85 -12.38
C LEU A 26 3.48 -6.34 -12.67
N ALA A 27 2.77 -7.23 -11.97
CA ALA A 27 2.83 -8.67 -12.22
C ALA A 27 2.40 -9.02 -13.67
N ALA A 28 1.30 -8.42 -14.15
CA ALA A 28 0.87 -8.61 -15.54
C ALA A 28 1.89 -8.11 -16.57
N PHE A 29 2.58 -7.02 -16.27
CA PHE A 29 3.65 -6.48 -17.10
C PHE A 29 4.86 -7.42 -17.14
N GLN A 30 5.29 -7.96 -15.99
CA GLN A 30 6.37 -8.95 -15.93
C GLN A 30 6.06 -10.21 -16.75
N VAL A 31 4.83 -10.73 -16.65
CA VAL A 31 4.38 -11.88 -17.45
C VAL A 31 4.44 -11.56 -18.94
N ARG A 32 3.96 -10.39 -19.35
CA ARG A 32 4.03 -9.95 -20.75
C ARG A 32 5.46 -9.82 -21.25
N LEU A 33 6.34 -9.27 -20.42
CA LEU A 33 7.74 -9.07 -20.75
C LEU A 33 8.47 -10.41 -20.91
N ALA A 34 8.26 -11.36 -20.00
CA ALA A 34 8.79 -12.71 -20.11
C ALA A 34 8.31 -13.43 -21.39
N GLY A 35 7.09 -13.12 -21.86
CA GLY A 35 6.55 -13.65 -23.11
C GLY A 35 7.19 -13.10 -24.40
N ILE A 36 7.93 -11.98 -24.33
CA ILE A 36 8.66 -11.43 -25.49
C ILE A 36 9.91 -12.26 -25.81
N GLY A 37 10.47 -12.96 -24.82
CA GLY A 37 11.67 -13.78 -24.96
C GLY A 37 12.97 -12.98 -25.04
N GLY A 38 14.08 -13.69 -25.30
CA GLY A 38 15.40 -13.07 -25.46
C GLY A 38 15.46 -12.19 -26.71
N ILE A 39 15.68 -10.89 -26.51
CA ILE A 39 15.87 -9.93 -27.61
C ILE A 39 17.35 -9.74 -27.98
N PHE A 40 18.24 -10.23 -27.12
CA PHE A 40 19.68 -10.20 -27.33
C PHE A 40 20.09 -11.50 -28.00
N GLY A 41 21.01 -11.41 -28.97
CA GLY A 41 21.47 -12.58 -29.71
C GLY A 41 22.14 -13.63 -28.81
N ASP A 42 22.26 -14.85 -29.31
CA ASP A 42 22.87 -15.97 -28.57
C ASP A 42 24.41 -15.96 -28.60
N ASP A 43 25.03 -14.89 -29.13
CA ASP A 43 26.47 -14.72 -29.09
C ASP A 43 26.94 -14.26 -27.70
N GLU A 44 28.26 -14.23 -27.49
CA GLU A 44 28.85 -13.84 -26.20
C GLU A 44 28.41 -12.43 -25.78
N THR A 45 28.32 -11.50 -26.74
CA THR A 45 27.90 -10.13 -26.47
C THR A 45 26.43 -10.06 -26.09
N GLY A 46 25.56 -10.75 -26.80
CA GLY A 46 24.13 -10.80 -26.50
C GLY A 46 23.83 -11.51 -25.19
N SER A 47 24.61 -12.54 -24.83
CA SER A 47 24.53 -13.19 -23.51
C SER A 47 24.90 -12.23 -22.37
N LEU A 48 25.97 -11.44 -22.51
CA LEU A 48 26.35 -10.42 -21.53
C LEU A 48 25.29 -9.32 -21.39
N LEU A 49 24.71 -8.89 -22.51
CA LEU A 49 23.62 -7.90 -22.51
C LEU A 49 22.35 -8.45 -21.85
N ALA A 50 22.02 -9.73 -22.09
CA ALA A 50 20.89 -10.39 -21.46
C ALA A 50 21.06 -10.45 -19.93
N MET A 51 22.25 -10.81 -19.44
CA MET A 51 22.55 -10.83 -18.00
C MET A 51 22.42 -9.45 -17.37
N ALA A 52 23.03 -8.43 -17.98
CA ALA A 52 22.97 -7.06 -17.47
C ALA A 52 21.52 -6.52 -17.47
N TYR A 53 20.75 -6.89 -18.49
CA TYR A 53 19.33 -6.55 -18.56
C TYR A 53 18.52 -7.24 -17.46
N GLU A 54 18.73 -8.52 -17.22
CA GLU A 54 18.03 -9.28 -16.18
C GLU A 54 18.31 -8.70 -14.79
N GLU A 55 19.56 -8.37 -14.49
CA GLU A 55 19.95 -7.75 -13.22
C GLU A 55 19.30 -6.36 -13.05
N ALA A 56 19.43 -5.48 -14.04
CA ALA A 56 18.88 -4.13 -13.97
C ALA A 56 17.35 -4.12 -13.89
N SER A 57 16.69 -4.96 -14.70
CA SER A 57 15.22 -5.06 -14.70
C SER A 57 14.71 -5.70 -13.41
N GLY A 58 15.38 -6.72 -12.87
CA GLY A 58 15.07 -7.33 -11.59
C GLY A 58 15.08 -6.32 -10.45
N PHE A 59 16.15 -5.52 -10.34
CA PHE A 59 16.25 -4.44 -9.35
C PHE A 59 15.09 -3.43 -9.46
N VAL A 60 14.77 -2.99 -10.69
CA VAL A 60 13.65 -2.06 -10.92
C VAL A 60 12.32 -2.67 -10.48
N PHE A 61 12.09 -3.96 -10.76
CA PHE A 61 10.86 -4.62 -10.36
C PHE A 61 10.73 -4.76 -8.85
N GLU A 62 11.82 -5.08 -8.16
CA GLU A 62 11.85 -5.14 -6.70
C GLU A 62 11.53 -3.78 -6.08
N ALA A 63 12.19 -2.72 -6.55
CA ALA A 63 11.95 -1.36 -6.05
C ALA A 63 10.50 -0.89 -6.29
N LEU A 64 9.90 -1.24 -7.42
CA LEU A 64 8.49 -0.92 -7.70
C LEU A 64 7.53 -1.72 -6.81
N ALA A 65 7.84 -2.99 -6.53
CA ALA A 65 7.03 -3.81 -5.64
C ALA A 65 7.10 -3.31 -4.19
N GLU A 66 8.29 -2.95 -3.71
CA GLU A 66 8.51 -2.37 -2.38
C GLU A 66 7.76 -1.04 -2.22
N ALA A 67 7.88 -0.13 -3.19
CA ALA A 67 7.15 1.13 -3.16
C ALA A 67 5.62 0.94 -3.13
N ALA A 68 5.10 -0.08 -3.83
CA ALA A 68 3.68 -0.39 -3.80
C ALA A 68 3.24 -0.92 -2.43
N ASP A 69 4.06 -1.78 -1.80
CA ASP A 69 3.80 -2.30 -0.46
C ASP A 69 3.81 -1.18 0.59
N GLU A 70 4.77 -0.26 0.53
CA GLU A 70 4.83 0.92 1.41
C GLU A 70 3.57 1.80 1.29
N VAL A 71 3.07 2.03 0.07
CA VAL A 71 1.81 2.77 -0.15
C VAL A 71 0.62 2.01 0.45
N GLY A 72 0.60 0.69 0.32
CA GLY A 72 -0.42 -0.17 0.93
C GLY A 72 -0.41 -0.09 2.46
N LEU A 73 0.77 -0.20 3.07
CA LEU A 73 0.99 -0.09 4.51
C LEU A 73 0.57 1.29 5.04
N ALA A 74 0.96 2.37 4.36
CA ALA A 74 0.52 3.71 4.72
C ALA A 74 -1.01 3.86 4.65
N GLY A 75 -1.67 3.19 3.70
CA GLY A 75 -3.14 3.14 3.63
C GLY A 75 -3.78 2.38 4.81
N ASP A 76 -3.17 1.27 5.21
CA ASP A 76 -3.59 0.49 6.38
C ASP A 76 -3.42 1.30 7.68
N ASP A 77 -2.33 2.06 7.80
CA ASP A 77 -2.08 2.94 8.94
C ASP A 77 -3.14 4.04 9.07
N LEU A 78 -3.51 4.72 7.97
CA LEU A 78 -4.58 5.72 7.99
C LEU A 78 -5.93 5.12 8.40
N THR A 79 -6.22 3.91 7.92
CA THR A 79 -7.43 3.17 8.29
C THR A 79 -7.42 2.81 9.77
N ALA A 80 -6.27 2.40 10.33
CA ALA A 80 -6.11 2.11 11.75
C ALA A 80 -6.26 3.37 12.60
N MET A 81 -5.71 4.51 12.15
CA MET A 81 -5.88 5.80 12.82
C MET A 81 -7.35 6.23 12.90
N ALA A 82 -8.10 6.10 11.79
CA ALA A 82 -9.54 6.40 11.76
C ALA A 82 -10.31 5.58 12.82
N ARG A 83 -10.09 4.26 12.84
CA ARG A 83 -10.72 3.35 13.82
C ARG A 83 -10.35 3.67 15.26
N SER A 84 -9.08 4.00 15.51
CA SER A 84 -8.64 4.37 16.85
C SER A 84 -9.29 5.66 17.32
N HIS A 85 -9.50 6.62 16.42
CA HIS A 85 -10.19 7.87 16.77
C HIS A 85 -11.65 7.63 17.15
N GLU A 86 -12.39 6.86 16.34
CA GLU A 86 -13.78 6.50 16.61
C GLU A 86 -13.94 5.78 17.96
N ALA A 87 -13.05 4.82 18.25
CA ALA A 87 -13.05 4.10 19.53
C ALA A 87 -12.82 5.05 20.72
N ASN A 88 -11.85 5.96 20.61
CA ASN A 88 -11.54 6.92 21.67
C ASN A 88 -12.71 7.88 21.92
N GLU A 89 -13.41 8.33 20.87
CA GLU A 89 -14.59 9.18 21.01
C GLU A 89 -15.76 8.45 21.68
N ALA A 90 -15.99 7.19 21.32
CA ALA A 90 -17.02 6.35 21.93
C ALA A 90 -16.76 6.16 23.44
N ASP A 91 -15.53 5.76 23.81
CA ASP A 91 -15.12 5.58 25.21
C ASP A 91 -15.28 6.87 26.03
N THR A 92 -14.87 8.00 25.45
CA THR A 92 -14.99 9.32 26.09
C THR A 92 -16.46 9.68 26.32
N SER A 93 -17.32 9.46 25.32
CA SER A 93 -18.76 9.71 25.43
C SER A 93 -19.40 8.85 26.52
N GLU A 94 -19.06 7.56 26.59
CA GLU A 94 -19.55 6.66 27.63
C GLU A 94 -19.14 7.10 29.04
N LEU A 95 -17.88 7.51 29.22
CA LEU A 95 -17.38 8.04 30.49
C LEU A 95 -18.14 9.31 30.92
N PHE A 96 -18.34 10.26 30.00
CA PHE A 96 -19.12 11.46 30.28
C PHE A 96 -20.57 11.14 30.63
N HIS A 97 -21.20 10.22 29.91
CA HIS A 97 -22.56 9.76 30.22
C HIS A 97 -22.64 9.07 31.59
N ALA A 98 -21.65 8.28 31.97
CA ALA A 98 -21.57 7.64 33.27
C ALA A 98 -21.41 8.67 34.40
N LEU A 99 -20.50 9.64 34.24
CA LEU A 99 -20.30 10.74 35.19
C LEU A 99 -21.56 11.60 35.34
N ALA A 100 -22.20 11.98 34.24
CA ALA A 100 -23.43 12.77 34.27
C ALA A 100 -24.56 12.03 35.00
N ARG A 101 -24.65 10.70 34.84
CA ARG A 101 -25.63 9.87 35.56
C ARG A 101 -25.33 9.83 37.06
N ARG A 102 -24.05 9.75 37.44
CA ARG A 102 -23.59 9.75 38.83
C ARG A 102 -23.79 11.10 39.53
N LEU A 103 -23.70 12.22 38.81
CA LEU A 103 -23.94 13.55 39.36
C LEU A 103 -25.42 13.91 39.49
N ARG A 104 -26.31 13.18 38.82
CA ARG A 104 -27.78 13.39 38.86
C ARG A 104 -28.51 12.47 39.84
N GLY A 105 -27.83 11.46 40.40
CA GLY A 105 -28.34 10.58 41.45
C GLY A 105 -27.76 10.94 42.79
#